data_AF-A0A9D6W3F5-F1
#
_entry.id   AF-A0A9D6W3F5-F1
#
_cell.length_a   1.000
_cell.length_b   1.000
_cell.length_c   1.000
_cell.angle_alpha   90.00
_cell.angle_beta   90.00
_cell.angle_gamma   90.00
#
_symmetry.space_group_name_H-M   'P 1'
#
loop_
_entity.id
_entity.type
_entity.pdbx_description
1 polymer ?
#
loop_
_entity_poly.entity_id
_entity_poly.type
_entity_poly.pdbx_seq_one_letter_code
_entity_poly.pdbx_strand_id
1 'polypeptide(L)'
;MKTWGFGVFVFLAASVLAPACSPDEDSGYRRPDGGSDTSRPDVLPCSAVSDTDGDTVADQYEGITADSDGDTVLNYLDDDSDGDTIPDAEEADNGGDFCNYPRDSDGDAVIDALDSDSDNDGLSDADERSHETDARNPDTDGDGVTDLGEVAYGSNPTDPGSSVDPDDFFVILPYMDPAKVRPLTFDTELQVADVYFLMDSTGSMSGAIGNVVASLQSTIVPALRDTIRDVQMGVGAFNDYPSGFYGDGSDMPYWHDQDITWDDVAVQDALQWVYDRPRGYGSDGEESYVPALWMTATGLGRNEGGAFIPDQACPAIPDEPSPRRGYPCFRPGALPIVILVGDAPFHNGPGGYMPYDFGGPTYEESLSELLGIGARVIGVYVDNWDGSGMAQAHQEQLATETGTVDASGAPLVSFSSDGSVSADIVDMIGTLASFTPQDVSTTTEDGPAADAYGFDARLFIKAITPVSAFPADGFDRMDDTTFYHVQPGTDVTFDVRFENTDFPPQASAAVFEATIAVIGNGVARLDSRKVIIIVPPDGDWVWIG
;
A
#
# COMPACT_ATOMS: atom_id res chain seq x y z
N MET A 1 31.62 -52.26 16.74
CA MET A 1 31.55 -53.53 17.49
C MET A 1 30.09 -53.76 17.86
N LYS A 2 29.50 -54.86 17.35
CA LYS A 2 28.35 -55.63 17.87
C LYS A 2 26.99 -54.90 18.02
N THR A 3 25.83 -55.43 17.62
CA THR A 3 25.40 -56.63 16.87
C THR A 3 23.89 -56.49 16.63
N TRP A 4 23.41 -57.08 15.53
CA TRP A 4 22.02 -57.29 15.14
C TRP A 4 21.29 -58.33 16.02
N GLY A 5 19.95 -58.33 15.97
CA GLY A 5 19.10 -59.42 16.44
C GLY A 5 17.69 -59.41 15.83
N PHE A 6 17.51 -60.10 14.71
CA PHE A 6 16.23 -60.46 14.08
C PHE A 6 15.61 -61.65 14.83
N GLY A 7 14.28 -61.67 14.99
CA GLY A 7 13.53 -62.81 15.54
C GLY A 7 12.36 -63.19 14.63
N VAL A 8 12.35 -64.45 14.18
CA VAL A 8 11.30 -65.12 13.40
C VAL A 8 10.71 -66.23 14.28
N PHE A 9 9.38 -66.40 14.35
CA PHE A 9 8.66 -67.66 14.64
C PHE A 9 7.20 -67.50 14.16
N VAL A 10 6.78 -68.11 13.03
CA VAL A 10 6.16 -69.45 12.82
C VAL A 10 4.64 -69.53 13.05
N PHE A 11 3.97 -69.99 11.99
CA PHE A 11 2.57 -70.35 11.76
C PHE A 11 1.92 -71.32 12.78
N LEU A 12 0.61 -71.19 12.98
CA LEU A 12 -0.32 -72.34 13.04
C LEU A 12 -1.75 -71.94 12.64
N ALA A 13 -2.34 -72.69 11.71
CA ALA A 13 -3.72 -72.61 11.28
C ALA A 13 -4.65 -73.49 12.13
N ALA A 14 -5.91 -73.08 12.29
CA ALA A 14 -7.00 -73.97 12.68
C ALA A 14 -8.34 -73.50 12.08
N SER A 15 -8.87 -74.35 11.20
CA SER A 15 -10.18 -74.30 10.55
C SER A 15 -11.27 -74.97 11.40
N VAL A 16 -12.48 -74.41 11.53
CA VAL A 16 -13.72 -75.18 11.75
C VAL A 16 -14.94 -74.49 11.11
N LEU A 17 -15.52 -75.23 10.15
CA LEU A 17 -16.88 -75.30 9.59
C LEU A 17 -18.03 -74.42 10.12
N ALA A 18 -18.80 -73.91 9.15
CA ALA A 18 -20.13 -73.31 9.22
C ALA A 18 -21.24 -74.25 9.72
N PRO A 19 -22.40 -73.68 10.08
CA PRO A 19 -23.65 -74.18 9.50
C PRO A 19 -24.60 -73.07 8.99
N ALA A 20 -25.17 -73.38 7.81
CA ALA A 20 -26.54 -73.15 7.36
C ALA A 20 -27.09 -71.71 7.13
N CYS A 21 -27.61 -71.53 5.91
CA CYS A 21 -28.54 -70.49 5.48
C CYS A 21 -29.76 -70.31 6.42
N SER A 22 -30.15 -69.06 6.62
CA SER A 22 -31.54 -68.62 6.77
C SER A 22 -31.72 -67.39 5.87
N PRO A 23 -32.77 -67.30 5.02
CA PRO A 23 -33.11 -66.08 4.32
C PRO A 23 -34.06 -65.29 5.22
N ASP A 24 -33.61 -64.19 5.80
CA ASP A 24 -34.50 -63.22 6.42
C ASP A 24 -34.24 -61.86 5.77
N GLU A 25 -35.31 -61.32 5.21
CA GLU A 25 -35.43 -60.00 4.63
C GLU A 25 -35.15 -58.95 5.71
N ASP A 26 -34.15 -58.10 5.47
CA ASP A 26 -33.96 -56.87 6.23
C ASP A 26 -33.66 -55.74 5.24
N SER A 27 -34.74 -55.12 4.76
CA SER A 27 -34.73 -53.83 4.08
C SER A 27 -34.43 -52.75 5.12
N GLY A 28 -33.17 -52.64 5.53
CA GLY A 28 -32.68 -51.66 6.47
C GLY A 28 -31.72 -50.69 5.80
N TYR A 29 -32.19 -49.46 5.60
CA TYR A 29 -31.45 -48.30 5.11
C TYR A 29 -30.09 -48.16 5.83
N ARG A 30 -28.99 -48.07 5.07
CA ARG A 30 -27.67 -47.69 5.61
C ARG A 30 -27.14 -46.52 4.81
N ARG A 31 -26.96 -45.38 5.49
CA ARG A 31 -26.09 -44.30 5.01
C ARG A 31 -24.61 -44.74 5.07
N PRO A 32 -23.75 -44.25 4.18
CA PRO A 32 -22.30 -44.49 4.25
C PRO A 32 -21.59 -43.83 5.45
N ASP A 33 -22.19 -42.84 6.11
CA ASP A 33 -21.54 -41.93 7.08
C ASP A 33 -21.97 -42.11 8.57
N GLY A 34 -23.08 -42.80 8.84
CA GLY A 34 -23.50 -43.17 10.20
C GLY A 34 -24.07 -42.04 11.07
N GLY A 35 -24.45 -40.89 10.51
CA GLY A 35 -25.11 -39.80 11.22
C GLY A 35 -26.64 -39.93 11.28
N SER A 36 -27.26 -39.57 12.41
CA SER A 36 -28.72 -39.43 12.55
C SER A 36 -29.09 -37.96 12.75
N ASP A 37 -29.40 -37.26 11.68
CA ASP A 37 -30.12 -35.98 11.78
C ASP A 37 -31.62 -36.20 11.55
N THR A 38 -32.44 -35.59 12.41
CA THR A 38 -33.90 -35.74 12.46
C THR A 38 -34.62 -34.48 11.95
N SER A 39 -33.92 -33.64 11.19
CA SER A 39 -34.45 -32.36 10.70
C SER A 39 -34.83 -32.33 9.21
N ARG A 40 -34.49 -33.36 8.42
CA ARG A 40 -34.81 -33.44 6.98
C ARG A 40 -36.13 -34.22 6.73
N PRO A 41 -36.89 -33.90 5.66
CA PRO A 41 -38.20 -34.49 5.40
C PRO A 41 -38.10 -36.02 5.31
N ASP A 42 -39.09 -36.71 5.87
CA ASP A 42 -39.19 -38.17 5.90
C ASP A 42 -38.87 -38.76 4.51
N VAL A 43 -37.76 -39.50 4.40
CA VAL A 43 -37.35 -40.20 3.17
C VAL A 43 -38.52 -41.09 2.73
N LEU A 44 -39.20 -40.68 1.65
CA LEU A 44 -40.28 -41.46 1.06
C LEU A 44 -39.73 -42.85 0.69
N PRO A 45 -40.51 -43.93 0.87
CA PRO A 45 -40.06 -45.25 0.46
C PRO A 45 -39.76 -45.22 -1.04
N CYS A 46 -38.57 -45.71 -1.44
CA CYS A 46 -38.04 -45.77 -2.82
C CYS A 46 -39.09 -46.17 -3.89
N SER A 47 -40.08 -46.98 -3.53
CA SER A 47 -41.23 -47.33 -4.39
C SER A 47 -42.20 -46.19 -4.75
N ALA A 48 -42.05 -45.00 -4.18
CA ALA A 48 -42.95 -43.85 -4.32
C ALA A 48 -42.30 -42.63 -5.00
N VAL A 49 -41.02 -42.73 -5.33
CA VAL A 49 -40.26 -41.72 -6.06
C VAL A 49 -39.98 -42.24 -7.48
N SER A 50 -39.93 -41.31 -8.43
CA SER A 50 -39.66 -41.56 -9.84
C SER A 50 -38.44 -40.75 -10.23
N ASP A 51 -37.73 -41.25 -11.23
CA ASP A 51 -36.56 -40.70 -11.89
C ASP A 51 -36.89 -40.89 -13.39
N THR A 52 -37.25 -39.81 -14.06
CA THR A 52 -37.99 -39.86 -15.34
C THR A 52 -37.07 -39.94 -16.55
N ASP A 53 -35.96 -39.21 -16.53
CA ASP A 53 -34.85 -39.21 -17.50
C ASP A 53 -33.82 -40.31 -17.21
N GLY A 54 -33.71 -40.78 -15.97
CA GLY A 54 -32.83 -41.88 -15.59
C GLY A 54 -31.41 -41.42 -15.27
N ASP A 55 -31.25 -40.16 -14.87
CA ASP A 55 -30.00 -39.49 -14.54
C ASP A 55 -29.53 -39.78 -13.10
N THR A 56 -30.33 -40.54 -12.33
CA THR A 56 -30.10 -40.87 -10.92
C THR A 56 -30.46 -39.78 -9.92
N VAL A 57 -30.94 -38.62 -10.34
CA VAL A 57 -31.68 -37.70 -9.49
C VAL A 57 -33.16 -38.12 -9.52
N ALA A 58 -33.92 -37.79 -8.48
CA ALA A 58 -35.34 -38.16 -8.42
C ALA A 58 -36.20 -36.93 -8.61
N ASP A 59 -37.29 -37.02 -9.39
CA ASP A 59 -38.14 -35.89 -9.84
C ASP A 59 -38.56 -34.90 -8.72
N GLN A 60 -38.55 -35.38 -7.46
CA GLN A 60 -38.90 -34.60 -6.27
C GLN A 60 -37.79 -33.62 -5.82
N TYR A 61 -36.53 -33.92 -6.15
CA TYR A 61 -35.36 -33.10 -5.83
C TYR A 61 -35.12 -32.07 -6.94
N GLU A 62 -35.33 -32.44 -8.20
CA GLU A 62 -35.28 -31.52 -9.36
C GLU A 62 -36.46 -30.56 -9.42
N GLY A 63 -37.64 -31.05 -9.00
CA GLY A 63 -38.88 -30.27 -9.02
C GLY A 63 -39.58 -30.32 -10.39
N ILE A 64 -40.79 -30.88 -10.39
CA ILE A 64 -41.62 -31.11 -11.60
C ILE A 64 -42.05 -29.86 -12.41
N THR A 65 -41.66 -28.66 -11.98
CA THR A 65 -41.94 -27.39 -12.66
C THR A 65 -40.73 -26.43 -12.66
N ALA A 66 -39.58 -26.87 -12.17
CA ALA A 66 -38.36 -26.07 -12.17
C ALA A 66 -37.63 -26.22 -13.51
N ASP A 67 -36.83 -25.21 -13.82
CA ASP A 67 -36.06 -24.99 -15.05
C ASP A 67 -34.91 -24.09 -14.59
N SER A 68 -33.83 -24.70 -14.11
CA SER A 68 -32.74 -24.00 -13.42
C SER A 68 -31.90 -23.17 -14.40
N ASP A 69 -31.56 -23.73 -15.56
CA ASP A 69 -30.78 -23.05 -16.60
C ASP A 69 -31.61 -22.17 -17.57
N GLY A 70 -32.94 -22.35 -17.58
CA GLY A 70 -33.87 -21.57 -18.37
C GLY A 70 -33.92 -21.96 -19.86
N ASP A 71 -33.44 -23.14 -20.24
CA ASP A 71 -33.37 -23.58 -21.64
C ASP A 71 -34.70 -24.11 -22.19
N THR A 72 -35.73 -24.21 -21.34
CA THR A 72 -37.10 -24.70 -21.57
C THR A 72 -37.33 -26.21 -21.46
N VAL A 73 -36.28 -26.99 -21.22
CA VAL A 73 -36.38 -28.32 -20.62
C VAL A 73 -36.63 -28.13 -19.11
N LEU A 74 -37.34 -29.06 -18.50
CA LEU A 74 -37.61 -28.99 -17.05
C LEU A 74 -36.62 -29.93 -16.40
N ASN A 75 -36.07 -29.58 -15.24
CA ASN A 75 -35.00 -30.31 -14.57
C ASN A 75 -35.23 -31.83 -14.55
N TYR A 76 -36.43 -32.30 -14.16
CA TYR A 76 -36.80 -33.75 -14.16
C TYR A 76 -36.86 -34.47 -15.54
N LEU A 77 -36.48 -33.78 -16.61
CA LEU A 77 -36.35 -34.28 -17.98
C LEU A 77 -35.04 -33.84 -18.63
N ASP A 78 -34.14 -33.21 -17.87
CA ASP A 78 -32.88 -32.65 -18.33
C ASP A 78 -31.72 -33.55 -17.89
N ASP A 79 -30.70 -33.67 -18.72
CA ASP A 79 -29.50 -34.45 -18.38
C ASP A 79 -28.38 -33.56 -17.78
N ASP A 80 -28.59 -32.24 -17.75
CA ASP A 80 -27.66 -31.15 -17.34
C ASP A 80 -28.50 -29.93 -16.89
N SER A 81 -29.12 -30.03 -15.71
CA SER A 81 -30.22 -29.17 -15.27
C SER A 81 -29.82 -27.71 -15.00
N ASP A 82 -28.57 -27.43 -14.62
CA ASP A 82 -28.03 -26.08 -14.42
C ASP A 82 -27.21 -25.57 -15.62
N GLY A 83 -26.98 -26.42 -16.63
CA GLY A 83 -26.43 -26.05 -17.92
C GLY A 83 -24.94 -25.73 -17.88
N ASP A 84 -24.23 -26.23 -16.88
CA ASP A 84 -22.83 -25.93 -16.62
C ASP A 84 -21.87 -26.90 -17.38
N THR A 85 -22.43 -27.89 -18.09
CA THR A 85 -21.76 -28.96 -18.85
C THR A 85 -21.29 -30.17 -18.05
N ILE A 86 -21.61 -30.25 -16.76
CA ILE A 86 -21.51 -31.46 -15.95
C ILE A 86 -22.89 -32.13 -15.95
N PRO A 87 -22.99 -33.45 -16.22
CA PRO A 87 -24.29 -34.11 -16.18
C PRO A 87 -24.76 -34.34 -14.74
N ASP A 88 -26.06 -34.19 -14.49
CA ASP A 88 -26.71 -34.39 -13.19
C ASP A 88 -26.33 -35.72 -12.52
N ALA A 89 -26.17 -36.77 -13.33
CA ALA A 89 -25.75 -38.10 -12.89
C ALA A 89 -24.33 -38.16 -12.27
N GLU A 90 -23.45 -37.27 -12.70
CA GLU A 90 -22.09 -37.11 -12.16
C GLU A 90 -22.12 -36.33 -10.84
N GLU A 91 -22.94 -35.29 -10.76
CA GLU A 91 -23.07 -34.38 -9.62
C GLU A 91 -23.85 -34.99 -8.46
N ALA A 92 -24.89 -35.77 -8.76
CA ALA A 92 -25.73 -36.39 -7.76
C ALA A 92 -24.94 -37.16 -6.69
N ASP A 93 -23.78 -37.76 -7.03
CA ASP A 93 -22.85 -38.51 -6.17
C ASP A 93 -23.55 -39.41 -5.12
N ASN A 94 -24.71 -39.95 -5.50
CA ASN A 94 -25.62 -40.64 -4.59
C ASN A 94 -25.38 -42.16 -4.59
N GLY A 95 -24.23 -42.60 -5.10
CA GLY A 95 -23.89 -44.01 -5.30
C GLY A 95 -24.61 -44.68 -6.47
N GLY A 96 -25.20 -43.90 -7.38
CA GLY A 96 -25.95 -44.37 -8.56
C GLY A 96 -27.32 -44.94 -8.19
N ASP A 97 -27.90 -44.45 -7.10
CA ASP A 97 -29.21 -44.87 -6.60
C ASP A 97 -30.02 -43.62 -6.26
N PHE A 98 -31.00 -43.29 -7.12
CA PHE A 98 -31.92 -42.15 -6.97
C PHE A 98 -32.73 -42.16 -5.67
N CYS A 99 -32.73 -43.28 -4.93
CA CYS A 99 -33.33 -43.36 -3.61
C CYS A 99 -32.45 -42.80 -2.49
N ASN A 100 -31.17 -42.51 -2.77
CA ASN A 100 -30.30 -41.75 -1.90
C ASN A 100 -30.49 -40.25 -2.14
N TYR A 101 -30.23 -39.44 -1.12
CA TYR A 101 -30.27 -37.99 -1.26
C TYR A 101 -29.10 -37.56 -2.15
N PRO A 102 -29.32 -36.75 -3.21
CA PRO A 102 -28.27 -36.20 -4.05
C PRO A 102 -27.26 -35.37 -3.24
N ARG A 103 -26.06 -35.17 -3.78
CA ARG A 103 -25.04 -34.33 -3.17
C ARG A 103 -25.52 -32.87 -3.10
N ASP A 104 -25.00 -32.19 -2.10
CA ASP A 104 -25.29 -30.83 -1.68
C ASP A 104 -24.03 -30.43 -0.93
N SER A 105 -23.03 -29.97 -1.69
CA SER A 105 -21.63 -29.88 -1.29
C SER A 105 -21.36 -28.68 -0.38
N ASP A 106 -22.05 -27.56 -0.61
CA ASP A 106 -21.95 -26.35 0.21
C ASP A 106 -23.00 -26.28 1.36
N GLY A 107 -24.08 -27.07 1.27
CA GLY A 107 -25.11 -27.16 2.30
C GLY A 107 -26.21 -26.08 2.23
N ASP A 108 -26.36 -25.36 1.12
CA ASP A 108 -27.35 -24.28 0.97
C ASP A 108 -28.80 -24.79 0.69
N ALA A 109 -28.92 -26.09 0.44
CA ALA A 109 -30.13 -26.85 0.12
C ALA A 109 -30.62 -26.77 -1.34
N VAL A 110 -29.82 -26.21 -2.23
CA VAL A 110 -29.73 -26.61 -3.64
C VAL A 110 -28.85 -27.87 -3.71
N ILE A 111 -29.06 -28.72 -4.70
CA ILE A 111 -28.22 -29.92 -4.89
C ILE A 111 -27.22 -29.59 -5.99
N ASP A 112 -26.03 -30.20 -5.95
CA ASP A 112 -24.95 -29.97 -6.93
C ASP A 112 -25.49 -29.99 -8.38
N ALA A 113 -26.34 -30.96 -8.73
CA ALA A 113 -26.94 -31.08 -10.08
C ALA A 113 -27.88 -29.93 -10.51
N LEU A 114 -28.22 -29.00 -9.61
CA LEU A 114 -29.06 -27.83 -9.88
C LEU A 114 -28.31 -26.53 -9.56
N ASP A 115 -27.01 -26.61 -9.28
CA ASP A 115 -26.17 -25.52 -8.81
C ASP A 115 -24.88 -25.44 -9.63
N SER A 116 -24.78 -24.38 -10.43
CA SER A 116 -23.63 -24.14 -11.32
C SER A 116 -22.31 -23.81 -10.61
N ASP A 117 -22.32 -23.73 -9.27
CA ASP A 117 -21.16 -23.54 -8.39
C ASP A 117 -21.37 -24.36 -7.09
N SER A 118 -21.18 -25.67 -7.21
CA SER A 118 -21.54 -26.71 -6.23
C SER A 118 -20.93 -26.52 -4.84
N ASP A 119 -19.78 -25.84 -4.73
CA ASP A 119 -19.15 -25.53 -3.45
C ASP A 119 -19.18 -24.05 -3.05
N ASN A 120 -19.75 -23.22 -3.93
CA ASN A 120 -19.99 -21.80 -3.75
C ASN A 120 -18.71 -21.03 -3.34
N ASP A 121 -17.58 -21.32 -4.00
CA ASP A 121 -16.29 -20.67 -3.77
C ASP A 121 -16.04 -19.43 -4.64
N GLY A 122 -16.66 -19.37 -5.81
CA GLY A 122 -16.48 -18.29 -6.76
C GLY A 122 -16.27 -18.70 -8.21
N LEU A 123 -15.84 -19.93 -8.40
CA LEU A 123 -15.39 -20.50 -9.64
C LEU A 123 -16.42 -21.57 -10.01
N SER A 124 -17.21 -21.32 -11.06
CA SER A 124 -18.24 -22.29 -11.49
C SER A 124 -17.62 -23.65 -11.80
N ASP A 125 -18.33 -24.73 -11.52
CA ASP A 125 -18.01 -26.12 -11.80
C ASP A 125 -17.43 -26.34 -13.22
N ALA A 126 -18.01 -25.66 -14.22
CA ALA A 126 -17.52 -25.62 -15.59
C ALA A 126 -16.07 -25.07 -15.75
N ASP A 127 -15.77 -23.97 -15.07
CA ASP A 127 -14.46 -23.31 -15.07
C ASP A 127 -13.47 -24.09 -14.20
N GLU A 128 -13.91 -24.67 -13.10
CA GLU A 128 -13.10 -25.53 -12.24
C GLU A 128 -12.55 -26.75 -12.97
N ARG A 129 -13.40 -27.40 -13.78
CA ARG A 129 -12.96 -28.48 -14.68
C ARG A 129 -11.85 -28.03 -15.63
N SER A 130 -11.84 -26.74 -16.02
CA SER A 130 -10.80 -26.17 -16.87
C SER A 130 -9.50 -25.84 -16.11
N HIS A 131 -9.62 -25.58 -14.81
CA HIS A 131 -8.52 -25.29 -13.88
C HIS A 131 -7.99 -26.54 -13.16
N GLU A 132 -8.59 -27.70 -13.40
CA GLU A 132 -8.27 -28.98 -12.76
C GLU A 132 -8.52 -28.96 -11.23
N THR A 133 -9.45 -28.13 -10.77
CA THR A 133 -9.94 -28.06 -9.39
C THR A 133 -11.11 -29.01 -9.14
N ASP A 134 -11.47 -29.21 -7.88
CA ASP A 134 -12.54 -30.10 -7.43
C ASP A 134 -13.77 -29.28 -7.05
N ALA A 135 -14.81 -29.31 -7.91
CA ALA A 135 -16.04 -28.51 -7.77
C ALA A 135 -16.89 -28.73 -6.52
N ARG A 136 -16.41 -29.58 -5.62
CA ARG A 136 -17.06 -29.91 -4.35
C ARG A 136 -16.21 -29.49 -3.17
N ASN A 137 -15.11 -28.81 -3.44
CA ASN A 137 -14.11 -28.45 -2.47
C ASN A 137 -13.55 -27.05 -2.79
N PRO A 138 -13.97 -26.04 -2.02
CA PRO A 138 -13.74 -24.63 -2.34
C PRO A 138 -12.28 -24.17 -2.16
N ASP A 139 -11.37 -25.09 -1.87
CA ASP A 139 -9.92 -24.94 -1.70
C ASP A 139 -9.31 -26.31 -2.05
N THR A 140 -9.09 -26.55 -3.34
CA THR A 140 -8.74 -27.86 -3.89
C THR A 140 -7.47 -28.44 -3.27
N ASP A 141 -6.50 -27.59 -2.98
CA ASP A 141 -5.18 -28.01 -2.52
C ASP A 141 -4.96 -27.90 -1.00
N GLY A 142 -5.88 -27.23 -0.31
CA GLY A 142 -6.00 -27.15 1.14
C GLY A 142 -5.01 -26.20 1.78
N ASP A 143 -4.55 -25.16 1.06
CA ASP A 143 -3.62 -24.16 1.56
C ASP A 143 -4.27 -23.00 2.32
N GLY A 144 -5.60 -22.89 2.23
CA GLY A 144 -6.43 -21.89 2.90
C GLY A 144 -6.85 -20.71 2.02
N VAL A 145 -6.56 -20.72 0.72
CA VAL A 145 -7.11 -19.78 -0.27
C VAL A 145 -8.14 -20.51 -1.15
N THR A 146 -9.22 -19.82 -1.55
CA THR A 146 -10.22 -20.43 -2.44
C THR A 146 -9.70 -20.57 -3.87
N ASP A 147 -10.21 -21.54 -4.61
CA ASP A 147 -9.80 -21.82 -5.99
C ASP A 147 -10.04 -20.59 -6.89
N LEU A 148 -11.19 -19.91 -6.71
CA LEU A 148 -11.42 -18.60 -7.35
C LEU A 148 -10.31 -17.59 -7.01
N GLY A 149 -9.96 -17.48 -5.72
CA GLY A 149 -8.99 -16.52 -5.22
C GLY A 149 -7.63 -16.68 -5.89
N GLU A 150 -7.21 -17.92 -6.07
CA GLU A 150 -5.96 -18.29 -6.72
C GLU A 150 -5.98 -18.07 -8.22
N VAL A 151 -7.05 -18.49 -8.91
CA VAL A 151 -7.23 -18.24 -10.35
C VAL A 151 -7.24 -16.75 -10.65
N ALA A 152 -7.94 -15.96 -9.83
CA ALA A 152 -8.00 -14.50 -9.96
C ALA A 152 -6.65 -13.82 -9.69
N TYR A 153 -5.87 -14.34 -8.75
CA TYR A 153 -4.52 -13.86 -8.45
C TYR A 153 -3.48 -14.33 -9.49
N GLY A 154 -3.79 -15.39 -10.23
CA GLY A 154 -2.88 -16.02 -11.20
C GLY A 154 -1.90 -17.01 -10.57
N SER A 155 -2.22 -17.53 -9.38
CA SER A 155 -1.53 -18.67 -8.77
C SER A 155 -2.12 -20.00 -9.28
N ASN A 156 -1.77 -21.13 -8.66
CA ASN A 156 -2.16 -22.45 -9.17
C ASN A 156 -2.98 -23.18 -8.11
N PRO A 157 -4.31 -23.31 -8.28
CA PRO A 157 -5.23 -23.83 -7.25
C PRO A 157 -5.08 -25.32 -6.91
N THR A 158 -4.08 -25.97 -7.49
CA THR A 158 -3.80 -27.40 -7.31
C THR A 158 -2.41 -27.65 -6.71
N ASP A 159 -1.66 -26.59 -6.40
CA ASP A 159 -0.31 -26.65 -5.83
C ASP A 159 -0.21 -25.77 -4.57
N PRO A 160 -0.20 -26.36 -3.36
CA PRO A 160 -0.16 -25.61 -2.10
C PRO A 160 1.08 -24.73 -1.90
N GLY A 161 2.08 -24.86 -2.78
CA GLY A 161 3.26 -24.00 -2.83
C GLY A 161 3.09 -22.75 -3.69
N SER A 162 1.96 -22.62 -4.39
CA SER A 162 1.64 -21.59 -5.36
C SER A 162 0.34 -20.90 -4.93
N SER A 163 0.40 -20.19 -3.81
CA SER A 163 -0.71 -19.47 -3.19
C SER A 163 -0.67 -17.95 -3.45
N VAL A 164 -1.64 -17.23 -2.90
CA VAL A 164 -1.60 -15.77 -2.76
C VAL A 164 -0.52 -15.38 -1.76
N ASP A 165 0.28 -14.35 -2.07
CA ASP A 165 1.29 -13.87 -1.12
C ASP A 165 0.58 -13.38 0.16
N PRO A 166 0.97 -13.82 1.37
CA PRO A 166 0.37 -13.35 2.61
C PRO A 166 0.45 -11.83 2.82
N ASP A 167 1.40 -11.16 2.15
CA ASP A 167 1.54 -9.70 2.16
C ASP A 167 0.57 -9.01 1.19
N ASP A 168 -0.02 -9.74 0.24
CA ASP A 168 -1.04 -9.26 -0.68
C ASP A 168 -2.44 -9.39 -0.08
N PHE A 169 -3.18 -8.29 -0.09
CA PHE A 169 -4.48 -8.22 0.55
C PHE A 169 -5.60 -8.42 -0.46
N PHE A 170 -6.31 -9.54 -0.38
CA PHE A 170 -7.43 -9.84 -1.25
C PHE A 170 -8.77 -9.91 -0.49
N VAL A 171 -9.87 -9.56 -1.16
CA VAL A 171 -11.24 -9.64 -0.64
C VAL A 171 -12.24 -10.00 -1.74
N ILE A 172 -13.05 -11.02 -1.49
CA ILE A 172 -14.18 -11.40 -2.35
C ILE A 172 -15.41 -10.60 -1.91
N LEU A 173 -16.07 -9.88 -2.82
CA LEU A 173 -17.21 -9.00 -2.57
C LEU A 173 -18.37 -9.29 -3.53
N PRO A 174 -19.21 -10.29 -3.22
CA PRO A 174 -20.43 -10.51 -3.96
C PRO A 174 -21.36 -9.29 -3.93
N TYR A 175 -22.15 -9.15 -4.98
CA TYR A 175 -23.05 -8.02 -5.13
C TYR A 175 -24.15 -8.07 -4.06
N MET A 176 -24.34 -6.94 -3.35
CA MET A 176 -25.34 -6.78 -2.28
C MET A 176 -25.11 -7.64 -1.01
N ASP A 177 -23.98 -8.34 -0.91
CA ASP A 177 -23.57 -9.08 0.29
C ASP A 177 -23.31 -8.14 1.49
N PRO A 178 -23.44 -8.59 2.75
CA PRO A 178 -23.08 -7.77 3.89
C PRO A 178 -21.63 -7.28 3.82
N ALA A 179 -21.44 -6.01 4.21
CA ALA A 179 -20.11 -5.40 4.18
C ALA A 179 -19.08 -6.20 4.99
N LYS A 180 -17.91 -6.40 4.38
CA LYS A 180 -16.78 -7.11 4.98
C LYS A 180 -15.84 -6.10 5.65
N VAL A 181 -15.39 -6.37 6.86
CA VAL A 181 -14.40 -5.54 7.57
C VAL A 181 -13.14 -6.34 7.74
N ARG A 182 -12.02 -5.78 7.27
CA ARG A 182 -10.72 -6.44 7.32
C ARG A 182 -9.66 -5.48 7.88
N PRO A 183 -8.87 -5.91 8.87
CA PRO A 183 -7.81 -5.07 9.42
C PRO A 183 -6.61 -5.03 8.47
N LEU A 184 -6.01 -3.86 8.32
CA LEU A 184 -4.74 -3.63 7.64
C LEU A 184 -3.77 -2.93 8.57
N THR A 185 -2.57 -3.50 8.70
CA THR A 185 -1.48 -2.93 9.50
C THR A 185 -0.40 -2.36 8.58
N PHE A 186 0.02 -1.14 8.89
CA PHE A 186 1.01 -0.38 8.13
C PHE A 186 2.16 0.03 9.02
N ASP A 187 3.38 0.03 8.45
CA ASP A 187 4.54 0.67 9.07
C ASP A 187 4.40 2.21 8.96
N THR A 188 4.98 2.93 9.91
CA THR A 188 5.02 4.40 9.93
C THR A 188 6.43 4.98 9.74
N GLU A 189 7.41 4.13 9.45
CA GLU A 189 8.75 4.55 9.03
C GLU A 189 8.70 5.24 7.66
N LEU A 190 9.52 6.28 7.51
CA LEU A 190 9.60 7.05 6.28
C LEU A 190 10.22 6.22 5.15
N GLN A 191 9.41 5.76 4.20
CA GLN A 191 9.90 5.00 3.06
C GLN A 191 10.37 5.88 1.89
N VAL A 192 9.68 7.01 1.64
CA VAL A 192 9.91 7.87 0.46
C VAL A 192 10.22 9.30 0.87
N ALA A 193 11.38 9.81 0.48
CA ALA A 193 11.79 11.19 0.78
C ALA A 193 12.57 11.84 -0.37
N ASP A 194 12.47 13.16 -0.46
CA ASP A 194 13.26 13.95 -1.39
C ASP A 194 14.08 14.97 -0.62
N VAL A 195 15.39 14.87 -0.73
CA VAL A 195 16.33 15.73 -0.01
C VAL A 195 16.90 16.78 -0.96
N TYR A 196 16.64 18.05 -0.67
CA TYR A 196 17.17 19.17 -1.44
C TYR A 196 18.24 19.91 -0.63
N PHE A 197 19.48 19.89 -1.11
CA PHE A 197 20.56 20.67 -0.53
C PHE A 197 20.46 22.11 -1.04
N LEU A 198 20.11 23.05 -0.16
CA LEU A 198 20.03 24.47 -0.46
C LEU A 198 21.13 25.21 0.28
N MET A 199 22.15 25.66 -0.45
CA MET A 199 23.40 26.14 0.15
C MET A 199 23.67 27.61 -0.11
N ASP A 200 24.06 28.30 0.94
CA ASP A 200 24.69 29.60 0.84
C ASP A 200 26.05 29.49 0.11
N SER A 201 26.18 30.18 -1.02
CA SER A 201 27.41 30.24 -1.83
C SER A 201 28.13 31.59 -1.75
N THR A 202 27.92 32.36 -0.68
CA THR A 202 28.48 33.69 -0.48
C THR A 202 29.97 33.70 -0.13
N GLY A 203 30.50 34.92 -0.04
CA GLY A 203 31.90 35.15 0.30
C GLY A 203 32.26 34.67 1.71
N SER A 204 31.35 34.81 2.69
CA SER A 204 31.54 34.40 4.09
C SER A 204 31.76 32.89 4.21
N MET A 205 31.04 32.12 3.40
CA MET A 205 31.15 30.66 3.28
C MET A 205 32.47 30.18 2.65
N SER A 206 33.43 31.05 2.30
CA SER A 206 34.63 30.66 1.54
C SER A 206 35.65 29.79 2.25
N GLY A 207 35.72 29.87 3.56
CA GLY A 207 36.50 28.92 4.36
C GLY A 207 35.83 27.55 4.50
N ALA A 208 34.51 27.49 4.34
CA ALA A 208 33.70 26.37 4.83
C ALA A 208 33.01 25.55 3.73
N ILE A 209 32.58 26.17 2.63
CA ILE A 209 31.79 25.52 1.57
C ILE A 209 32.51 24.32 0.93
N GLY A 210 33.84 24.35 0.87
CA GLY A 210 34.62 23.19 0.39
C GLY A 210 34.52 21.99 1.35
N ASN A 211 34.49 22.24 2.66
CA ASN A 211 34.29 21.18 3.64
C ASN A 211 32.83 20.69 3.63
N VAL A 212 31.86 21.60 3.48
CA VAL A 212 30.44 21.25 3.35
C VAL A 212 30.25 20.33 2.16
N VAL A 213 30.68 20.75 0.97
CA VAL A 213 30.55 19.96 -0.26
C VAL A 213 31.26 18.62 -0.12
N ALA A 214 32.50 18.60 0.38
CA ALA A 214 33.22 17.34 0.59
C ALA A 214 32.48 16.38 1.52
N SER A 215 31.93 16.89 2.63
CA SER A 215 31.17 16.09 3.58
C SER A 215 29.84 15.58 3.01
N LEU A 216 29.10 16.43 2.29
CA LEU A 216 27.87 16.03 1.61
C LEU A 216 28.15 14.90 0.61
N GLN A 217 29.23 15.06 -0.16
CA GLN A 217 29.66 14.10 -1.17
C GLN A 217 30.11 12.76 -0.57
N SER A 218 30.97 12.78 0.45
CA SER A 218 31.63 11.57 0.96
C SER A 218 30.84 10.82 2.03
N THR A 219 29.93 11.51 2.73
CA THR A 219 29.32 11.00 3.96
C THR A 219 27.80 11.03 3.88
N ILE A 220 27.21 12.20 3.58
CA ILE A 220 25.76 12.38 3.72
C ILE A 220 24.99 11.70 2.58
N VAL A 221 25.38 11.94 1.33
CA VAL A 221 24.72 11.33 0.16
C VAL A 221 24.73 9.79 0.25
N PRO A 222 25.87 9.12 0.52
CA PRO A 222 25.88 7.66 0.70
C PRO A 222 25.04 7.20 1.90
N ALA A 223 25.13 7.87 3.05
CA ALA A 223 24.40 7.44 4.24
C ALA A 223 22.88 7.59 4.12
N LEU A 224 22.41 8.61 3.38
CA LEU A 224 20.98 8.78 3.11
C LEU A 224 20.41 7.63 2.28
N ARG A 225 21.19 7.13 1.31
CA ARG A 225 20.82 5.96 0.49
C ARG A 225 20.65 4.69 1.33
N ASP A 226 21.46 4.54 2.37
CA ASP A 226 21.40 3.39 3.28
C ASP A 226 20.27 3.53 4.32
N THR A 227 19.81 4.76 4.61
CA THR A 227 18.83 5.03 5.67
C THR A 227 17.40 5.05 5.16
N ILE A 228 17.13 5.63 3.99
CA ILE A 228 15.78 5.77 3.43
C ILE A 228 15.68 4.93 2.17
N ARG A 229 14.72 3.99 2.14
CA ARG A 229 14.54 3.02 1.06
C ARG A 229 14.42 3.67 -0.31
N ASP A 230 13.62 4.73 -0.40
CA ASP A 230 13.40 5.51 -1.60
C ASP A 230 13.70 7.00 -1.33
N VAL A 231 14.98 7.34 -1.30
CA VAL A 231 15.44 8.73 -1.31
C VAL A 231 15.78 9.20 -2.71
N GLN A 232 15.47 10.44 -3.06
CA GLN A 232 16.09 11.14 -4.18
C GLN A 232 16.65 12.48 -3.72
N MET A 233 17.63 12.99 -4.45
CA MET A 233 18.39 14.17 -4.04
C MET A 233 18.48 15.21 -5.15
N GLY A 234 18.49 16.47 -4.75
CA GLY A 234 18.68 17.62 -5.64
C GLY A 234 19.52 18.69 -4.97
N VAL A 235 19.98 19.66 -5.77
CA VAL A 235 20.93 20.68 -5.31
C VAL A 235 20.49 22.06 -5.79
N GLY A 236 20.67 23.04 -4.92
CA GLY A 236 20.56 24.46 -5.23
C GLY A 236 21.50 25.28 -4.37
N ALA A 237 21.65 26.53 -4.78
CA ALA A 237 22.43 27.51 -4.04
C ALA A 237 21.73 28.86 -4.02
N PHE A 238 22.18 29.75 -3.16
CA PHE A 238 21.73 31.15 -3.13
C PHE A 238 22.85 32.06 -2.61
N ASN A 239 22.71 33.34 -2.93
CA ASN A 239 23.56 34.42 -2.47
C ASN A 239 22.64 35.55 -1.98
N ASP A 240 22.74 36.72 -2.58
CA ASP A 240 21.79 37.81 -2.43
C ASP A 240 21.24 38.27 -3.80
N TYR A 241 20.43 39.32 -3.81
CA TYR A 241 19.99 40.00 -5.02
C TYR A 241 21.12 40.85 -5.60
N PRO A 242 21.30 40.86 -6.94
CA PRO A 242 22.26 41.70 -7.64
C PRO A 242 21.79 43.17 -7.73
N SER A 243 21.55 43.80 -6.57
CA SER A 243 20.96 45.13 -6.47
C SER A 243 21.55 45.96 -5.33
N GLY A 244 21.87 47.22 -5.63
CA GLY A 244 22.08 48.24 -4.61
C GLY A 244 23.20 47.91 -3.62
N PHE A 245 22.83 47.77 -2.35
CA PHE A 245 23.73 47.45 -1.25
C PHE A 245 23.73 45.96 -0.86
N TYR A 246 22.89 45.15 -1.52
CA TYR A 246 22.65 43.73 -1.24
C TYR A 246 23.66 42.84 -1.96
N GLY A 247 23.86 43.07 -3.26
CA GLY A 247 24.76 42.25 -4.07
C GLY A 247 25.21 42.93 -5.35
N ASP A 248 26.27 42.37 -5.94
CA ASP A 248 26.78 42.76 -7.25
C ASP A 248 26.22 41.87 -8.37
N GLY A 249 26.62 42.10 -9.61
CA GLY A 249 26.09 41.37 -10.76
C GLY A 249 26.42 39.87 -10.82
N SER A 250 27.20 39.34 -9.87
CA SER A 250 27.46 37.92 -9.71
C SER A 250 26.53 37.23 -8.71
N ASP A 251 25.84 38.01 -7.88
CA ASP A 251 24.85 37.50 -6.92
C ASP A 251 23.55 37.08 -7.63
N MET A 252 22.90 36.06 -7.08
CA MET A 252 21.58 35.61 -7.49
C MET A 252 20.83 35.14 -6.24
N PRO A 253 19.55 35.49 -6.10
CA PRO A 253 18.77 35.10 -4.94
C PRO A 253 18.46 33.59 -4.90
N TYR A 254 18.69 32.88 -6.01
CA TYR A 254 18.53 31.43 -6.10
C TYR A 254 19.15 30.88 -7.39
N TRP A 255 19.83 29.75 -7.27
CA TRP A 255 20.19 28.86 -8.36
C TRP A 255 19.60 27.49 -8.12
N HIS A 256 18.93 26.98 -9.14
CA HIS A 256 18.58 25.58 -9.22
C HIS A 256 19.66 24.85 -10.02
N ASP A 257 20.37 23.92 -9.37
CA ASP A 257 21.52 23.22 -9.95
C ASP A 257 21.21 21.78 -10.35
N GLN A 258 20.29 21.11 -9.64
CA GLN A 258 19.87 19.74 -9.93
C GLN A 258 18.46 19.44 -9.41
N ASP A 259 17.58 18.98 -10.29
CA ASP A 259 16.28 18.38 -9.95
C ASP A 259 16.47 17.15 -9.06
N ILE A 260 15.45 16.82 -8.27
CA ILE A 260 15.39 15.58 -7.51
C ILE A 260 15.61 14.38 -8.45
N THR A 261 16.67 13.61 -8.15
CA THR A 261 17.09 12.45 -8.96
C THR A 261 17.66 11.30 -8.12
N TRP A 262 17.62 10.10 -8.71
CA TRP A 262 18.35 8.93 -8.22
C TRP A 262 19.83 8.88 -8.66
N ASP A 263 20.23 9.74 -9.60
CA ASP A 263 21.58 9.75 -10.14
C ASP A 263 22.56 10.45 -9.18
N ASP A 264 23.25 9.64 -8.36
CA ASP A 264 24.25 10.15 -7.43
C ASP A 264 25.37 10.90 -8.13
N VAL A 265 25.76 10.53 -9.36
CA VAL A 265 26.81 11.25 -10.09
C VAL A 265 26.34 12.66 -10.43
N ALA A 266 25.09 12.81 -10.89
CA ALA A 266 24.51 14.11 -11.19
C ALA A 266 24.42 15.00 -9.93
N VAL A 267 24.02 14.44 -8.79
CA VAL A 267 23.97 15.15 -7.50
C VAL A 267 25.38 15.59 -7.08
N GLN A 268 26.37 14.70 -7.18
CA GLN A 268 27.75 14.98 -6.78
C GLN A 268 28.39 16.05 -7.68
N ASP A 269 28.14 16.00 -8.99
CA ASP A 269 28.57 17.01 -9.95
C ASP A 269 27.91 18.37 -9.67
N ALA A 270 26.63 18.39 -9.30
CA ALA A 270 25.93 19.62 -8.93
C ALA A 270 26.47 20.23 -7.61
N LEU A 271 26.75 19.41 -6.59
CA LEU A 271 27.43 19.87 -5.37
C LEU A 271 28.81 20.47 -5.68
N GLN A 272 29.57 19.82 -6.57
CA GLN A 272 30.87 20.31 -7.02
C GLN A 272 30.72 21.63 -7.79
N TRP A 273 29.67 21.76 -8.59
CA TRP A 273 29.37 23.00 -9.32
C TRP A 273 29.09 24.18 -8.39
N VAL A 274 28.40 23.97 -7.27
CA VAL A 274 28.21 25.01 -6.24
C VAL A 274 29.55 25.49 -5.69
N TYR A 275 30.52 24.58 -5.47
CA TYR A 275 31.86 24.95 -5.03
C TYR A 275 32.66 25.72 -6.10
N ASP A 276 32.58 25.29 -7.36
CA ASP A 276 33.38 25.85 -8.47
C ASP A 276 32.82 27.20 -8.99
N ARG A 277 31.56 27.52 -8.66
CA ARG A 277 30.89 28.75 -9.09
C ARG A 277 31.62 30.01 -8.57
N PRO A 278 31.78 31.06 -9.39
CA PRO A 278 32.21 32.37 -8.91
C PRO A 278 31.23 32.87 -7.85
N ARG A 279 31.74 33.10 -6.65
CA ARG A 279 30.93 33.52 -5.50
C ARG A 279 30.34 34.90 -5.74
N GLY A 280 29.04 35.04 -5.47
CA GLY A 280 28.49 36.32 -5.06
C GLY A 280 29.11 36.70 -3.71
N TYR A 281 29.54 37.94 -3.54
CA TYR A 281 30.23 38.32 -2.32
C TYR A 281 29.28 38.73 -1.20
N GLY A 282 27.99 38.97 -1.50
CA GLY A 282 27.13 39.78 -0.66
C GLY A 282 27.75 41.18 -0.48
N SER A 283 26.94 42.22 -0.38
CA SER A 283 27.43 43.58 -0.08
C SER A 283 27.03 44.03 1.33
N ASP A 284 26.19 43.26 2.00
CA ASP A 284 25.80 43.36 3.40
C ASP A 284 25.98 42.03 4.15
N GLY A 285 25.28 41.85 5.27
CA GLY A 285 25.51 40.73 6.19
C GLY A 285 24.40 39.69 6.20
N GLU A 286 23.26 39.99 5.59
CA GLU A 286 22.10 39.12 5.49
C GLU A 286 21.98 38.56 4.07
N GLU A 287 21.39 37.38 3.91
CA GLU A 287 21.35 36.69 2.62
C GLU A 287 19.93 36.27 2.23
N SER A 288 19.76 35.82 0.99
CA SER A 288 18.46 35.57 0.35
C SER A 288 17.78 34.24 0.69
N TYR A 289 17.92 33.77 1.94
CA TYR A 289 17.30 32.53 2.42
C TYR A 289 15.79 32.45 2.15
N VAL A 290 15.06 33.49 2.49
CA VAL A 290 13.59 33.54 2.40
C VAL A 290 13.08 33.41 0.96
N PRO A 291 13.56 34.19 -0.03
CA PRO A 291 13.17 33.99 -1.42
C PRO A 291 13.66 32.65 -2.00
N ALA A 292 14.86 32.17 -1.62
CA ALA A 292 15.35 30.86 -2.06
C ALA A 292 14.44 29.71 -1.59
N LEU A 293 13.99 29.74 -0.33
CA LEU A 293 13.03 28.79 0.23
C LEU A 293 11.65 28.89 -0.44
N TRP A 294 11.17 30.12 -0.70
CA TRP A 294 9.91 30.34 -1.40
C TRP A 294 9.93 29.73 -2.81
N MET A 295 11.01 29.97 -3.56
CA MET A 295 11.20 29.37 -4.89
C MET A 295 11.26 27.84 -4.76
N THR A 296 12.09 27.33 -3.85
CA THR A 296 12.20 25.89 -3.58
C THR A 296 10.82 25.24 -3.37
N ALA A 297 9.93 25.88 -2.60
CA ALA A 297 8.58 25.36 -2.35
C ALA A 297 7.62 25.51 -3.54
N THR A 298 7.62 26.66 -4.22
CA THR A 298 6.58 27.01 -5.20
C THR A 298 6.90 26.61 -6.64
N GLY A 299 8.18 26.57 -7.02
CA GLY A 299 8.59 26.44 -8.41
C GLY A 299 8.40 27.72 -9.23
N LEU A 300 7.92 28.81 -8.62
CA LEU A 300 7.68 30.07 -9.30
C LEU A 300 8.93 30.94 -9.31
N GLY A 301 9.29 31.44 -10.48
CA GLY A 301 10.39 32.38 -10.66
C GLY A 301 10.00 33.81 -10.31
N ARG A 302 11.01 34.68 -10.25
CA ARG A 302 10.84 36.10 -9.91
C ARG A 302 11.68 37.01 -10.80
N ASN A 303 11.19 38.23 -10.99
CA ASN A 303 11.86 39.30 -11.73
C ASN A 303 11.90 40.57 -10.87
N GLU A 304 12.80 40.57 -9.89
CA GLU A 304 12.95 41.63 -8.89
C GLU A 304 14.41 41.73 -8.42
N GLY A 305 14.78 42.83 -7.75
CA GLY A 305 16.14 43.01 -7.22
C GLY A 305 17.26 42.85 -8.24
N GLY A 306 17.01 43.16 -9.52
CA GLY A 306 18.00 42.99 -10.60
C GLY A 306 18.18 41.56 -11.11
N ALA A 307 17.53 40.57 -10.49
CA ALA A 307 17.56 39.16 -10.90
C ALA A 307 16.33 38.80 -11.75
N PHE A 308 16.53 37.88 -12.70
CA PHE A 308 15.46 37.25 -13.46
C PHE A 308 15.62 35.74 -13.39
N ILE A 309 14.67 35.07 -12.72
CA ILE A 309 14.59 33.63 -12.60
C ILE A 309 13.23 33.21 -13.19
N PRO A 310 13.19 32.37 -14.24
CA PRO A 310 11.94 31.93 -14.86
C PRO A 310 11.29 30.79 -14.07
N ASP A 311 9.96 30.67 -14.09
CA ASP A 311 9.24 29.55 -13.48
C ASP A 311 9.80 28.19 -13.91
N GLN A 312 9.87 27.25 -12.95
CA GLN A 312 10.28 25.88 -13.20
C GLN A 312 9.14 25.10 -13.85
N ALA A 313 9.50 24.30 -14.86
CA ALA A 313 8.60 23.35 -15.48
C ALA A 313 9.10 21.92 -15.23
N CYS A 314 8.47 21.24 -14.27
CA CYS A 314 8.84 19.87 -13.94
C CYS A 314 8.45 18.88 -15.04
N PRO A 315 9.28 17.85 -15.30
CA PRO A 315 8.94 16.83 -16.27
C PRO A 315 7.71 16.06 -15.81
N ALA A 316 6.76 15.84 -16.73
CA ALA A 316 5.66 14.92 -16.51
C ALA A 316 6.19 13.49 -16.65
N ILE A 317 6.08 12.70 -15.59
CA ILE A 317 6.45 11.29 -15.58
C ILE A 317 5.17 10.47 -15.81
N PRO A 318 5.18 9.51 -16.76
CA PRO A 318 4.06 8.58 -16.91
C PRO A 318 3.73 7.91 -15.58
N ASP A 319 2.44 7.76 -15.31
CA ASP A 319 1.91 7.02 -14.15
C ASP A 319 2.21 7.65 -12.77
N GLU A 320 2.79 8.86 -12.69
CA GLU A 320 2.83 9.63 -11.43
C GLU A 320 1.42 10.20 -11.11
N PRO A 321 0.90 10.03 -9.89
CA PRO A 321 -0.49 10.35 -9.54
C PRO A 321 -0.77 11.86 -9.50
N SER A 322 0.25 12.70 -9.42
CA SER A 322 0.11 14.15 -9.50
C SER A 322 1.38 14.82 -10.04
N PRO A 323 1.33 16.10 -10.46
CA PRO A 323 2.53 16.81 -10.90
C PRO A 323 3.53 17.01 -9.76
N ARG A 324 4.82 16.92 -10.10
CA ARG A 324 5.91 17.31 -9.21
C ARG A 324 5.84 18.80 -8.85
N ARG A 325 6.32 19.15 -7.65
CA ARG A 325 6.18 20.50 -7.06
C ARG A 325 7.52 21.17 -6.76
N GLY A 326 7.53 22.49 -6.69
CA GLY A 326 8.72 23.26 -6.34
C GLY A 326 9.76 23.33 -7.46
N TYR A 327 10.79 24.16 -7.28
CA TYR A 327 11.93 24.17 -8.21
C TYR A 327 12.66 22.82 -8.27
N PRO A 328 12.85 22.10 -7.16
CA PRO A 328 13.51 20.80 -7.19
C PRO A 328 12.73 19.71 -7.94
N CYS A 329 11.47 19.96 -8.28
CA CYS A 329 10.56 18.94 -8.78
C CYS A 329 10.40 17.77 -7.81
N PHE A 330 10.00 18.10 -6.58
CA PHE A 330 9.64 17.14 -5.54
C PHE A 330 8.55 16.19 -6.03
N ARG A 331 8.74 14.91 -5.75
CA ARG A 331 7.86 13.82 -6.16
C ARG A 331 6.56 13.83 -5.36
N PRO A 332 5.44 13.46 -6.00
CA PRO A 332 4.22 13.10 -5.28
C PRO A 332 4.49 12.03 -4.21
N GLY A 333 3.96 12.22 -3.00
CA GLY A 333 4.07 11.25 -1.91
C GLY A 333 5.43 11.18 -1.23
N ALA A 334 6.48 11.82 -1.74
CA ALA A 334 7.75 11.95 -1.03
C ALA A 334 7.68 13.07 0.00
N LEU A 335 8.32 12.88 1.17
CA LEU A 335 8.53 13.97 2.13
C LEU A 335 9.62 14.92 1.59
N PRO A 336 9.33 16.21 1.34
CA PRO A 336 10.37 17.17 0.97
C PRO A 336 11.19 17.55 2.20
N ILE A 337 12.49 17.28 2.16
CA ILE A 337 13.45 17.65 3.21
C ILE A 337 14.43 18.66 2.59
N VAL A 338 14.45 19.88 3.10
CA VAL A 338 15.41 20.91 2.68
C VAL A 338 16.54 20.97 3.70
N ILE A 339 17.76 20.67 3.27
CA ILE A 339 18.96 20.87 4.08
C ILE A 339 19.49 22.26 3.76
N LEU A 340 19.25 23.18 4.69
CA LEU A 340 19.54 24.60 4.54
C LEU A 340 20.90 24.92 5.16
N VAL A 341 21.90 25.19 4.32
CA VAL A 341 23.28 25.45 4.77
C VAL A 341 23.61 26.92 4.67
N GLY A 342 24.18 27.51 5.71
CA GLY A 342 24.91 28.78 5.60
C GLY A 342 25.28 29.42 6.93
N ASP A 343 25.86 30.62 6.86
CA ASP A 343 26.52 31.30 7.98
C ASP A 343 25.96 32.71 8.29
N ALA A 344 24.93 33.15 7.59
CA ALA A 344 24.39 34.50 7.67
C ALA A 344 22.91 34.56 8.11
N PRO A 345 22.45 35.68 8.72
CA PRO A 345 21.04 35.92 8.96
C PRO A 345 20.26 36.14 7.66
N PHE A 346 18.94 36.13 7.76
CA PHE A 346 18.05 36.09 6.60
C PHE A 346 17.55 37.50 6.30
N HIS A 347 17.64 37.93 5.05
CA HIS A 347 16.78 39.00 4.58
C HIS A 347 15.32 38.56 4.57
N ASN A 348 14.41 39.49 4.90
CA ASN A 348 13.01 39.21 5.18
C ASN A 348 12.82 38.09 6.23
N GLY A 349 13.78 37.90 7.15
CA GLY A 349 13.78 36.80 8.11
C GLY A 349 12.62 36.86 9.11
N PRO A 350 12.55 35.92 10.07
CA PRO A 350 11.47 35.86 11.05
C PRO A 350 11.13 37.20 11.70
N GLY A 351 9.84 37.54 11.71
CA GLY A 351 9.36 38.84 12.20
C GLY A 351 9.67 40.03 11.27
N GLY A 352 10.05 39.76 10.01
CA GLY A 352 10.44 40.78 9.03
C GLY A 352 11.84 41.34 9.26
N TYR A 353 12.78 40.51 9.72
CA TYR A 353 14.16 40.93 9.96
C TYR A 353 14.84 41.40 8.68
N MET A 354 15.41 42.60 8.70
CA MET A 354 16.12 43.27 7.60
C MET A 354 15.46 43.04 6.23
N PRO A 355 14.33 43.70 5.94
CA PRO A 355 13.63 43.43 4.68
C PRO A 355 14.32 44.08 3.47
N TYR A 356 14.16 43.46 2.30
CA TYR A 356 14.56 44.07 1.04
C TYR A 356 13.75 45.34 0.73
N ASP A 357 14.39 46.38 0.22
CA ASP A 357 13.76 47.68 -0.07
C ASP A 357 12.83 47.65 -1.30
N PHE A 358 13.08 46.74 -2.24
CA PHE A 358 12.29 46.49 -3.42
C PHE A 358 11.18 45.44 -3.20
N GLY A 359 11.10 44.88 -1.98
CA GLY A 359 10.18 43.81 -1.63
C GLY A 359 10.75 42.41 -1.90
N GLY A 360 9.86 41.42 -1.98
CA GLY A 360 10.18 40.00 -2.11
C GLY A 360 9.26 39.18 -1.22
N PRO A 361 9.35 37.83 -1.27
CA PRO A 361 8.57 36.97 -0.39
C PRO A 361 8.83 37.31 1.08
N THR A 362 7.77 37.41 1.87
CA THR A 362 7.94 37.52 3.33
C THR A 362 8.25 36.16 3.93
N TYR A 363 8.80 36.16 5.15
CA TYR A 363 9.01 34.93 5.91
C TYR A 363 7.73 34.09 6.01
N GLU A 364 6.59 34.73 6.31
CA GLU A 364 5.31 34.06 6.47
C GLU A 364 4.79 33.48 5.15
N GLU A 365 5.02 34.17 4.02
CA GLU A 365 4.69 33.63 2.69
C GLU A 365 5.56 32.39 2.40
N SER A 366 6.88 32.47 2.57
CA SER A 366 7.78 31.33 2.37
C SER A 366 7.44 30.15 3.27
N LEU A 367 7.17 30.39 4.56
CA LEU A 367 6.78 29.36 5.51
C LEU A 367 5.45 28.71 5.12
N SER A 368 4.47 29.51 4.70
CA SER A 368 3.18 28.98 4.25
C SER A 368 3.32 28.06 3.05
N GLU A 369 4.18 28.39 2.08
CA GLU A 369 4.42 27.54 0.91
C GLU A 369 5.19 26.26 1.27
N LEU A 370 6.19 26.35 2.15
CA LEU A 370 6.90 25.18 2.68
C LEU A 370 5.94 24.22 3.41
N LEU A 371 5.09 24.75 4.29
CA LEU A 371 4.07 23.97 4.99
C LEU A 371 3.02 23.40 4.03
N GLY A 372 2.66 24.15 2.98
CA GLY A 372 1.74 23.71 1.94
C GLY A 372 2.22 22.49 1.15
N ILE A 373 3.54 22.33 0.99
CA ILE A 373 4.14 21.12 0.41
C ILE A 373 4.58 20.09 1.46
N GLY A 374 4.33 20.34 2.75
CA GLY A 374 4.75 19.48 3.86
C GLY A 374 6.26 19.41 4.09
N ALA A 375 7.02 20.42 3.62
CA ALA A 375 8.47 20.41 3.72
C ALA A 375 8.95 20.43 5.18
N ARG A 376 10.11 19.80 5.40
CA ARG A 376 10.87 19.81 6.64
C ARG A 376 12.20 20.48 6.38
N VAL A 377 12.58 21.47 7.18
CA VAL A 377 13.82 22.23 6.96
C VAL A 377 14.82 21.93 8.06
N ILE A 378 15.91 21.26 7.70
CA ILE A 378 17.04 20.98 8.58
C ILE A 378 18.07 22.10 8.39
N GLY A 379 18.33 22.86 9.46
CA GLY A 379 19.36 23.89 9.46
C GLY A 379 20.76 23.31 9.63
N VAL A 380 21.70 23.82 8.86
CA VAL A 380 23.14 23.57 9.01
C VAL A 380 23.82 24.92 9.15
N TYR A 381 23.97 25.36 10.39
CA TYR A 381 24.60 26.61 10.72
C TYR A 381 26.12 26.46 10.75
N VAL A 382 26.79 27.22 9.90
CA VAL A 382 28.24 27.27 9.82
C VAL A 382 28.71 28.54 10.54
N ASP A 383 29.36 28.41 11.69
CA ASP A 383 29.70 29.58 12.51
C ASP A 383 31.07 30.16 12.15
N ASN A 384 31.07 31.22 11.33
CA ASN A 384 32.32 31.85 10.91
C ASN A 384 32.30 33.38 10.74
N TRP A 385 31.16 34.07 10.88
CA TRP A 385 31.07 35.46 10.40
C TRP A 385 30.62 36.52 11.40
N ASP A 386 29.40 36.47 11.97
CA ASP A 386 28.83 37.65 12.65
C ASP A 386 28.89 37.62 14.20
N GLY A 387 29.01 36.43 14.80
CA GLY A 387 28.97 36.21 16.25
C GLY A 387 27.70 36.71 16.95
N SER A 388 26.64 37.04 16.20
CA SER A 388 25.38 37.60 16.70
C SER A 388 24.42 36.53 17.19
N GLY A 389 24.55 35.30 16.66
CA GLY A 389 23.64 34.18 16.89
C GLY A 389 22.31 34.29 16.13
N MET A 390 22.11 35.34 15.33
CA MET A 390 20.85 35.55 14.60
C MET A 390 20.65 34.52 13.48
N ALA A 391 21.71 34.17 12.75
CA ALA A 391 21.67 33.13 11.72
C ALA A 391 21.17 31.79 12.28
N GLN A 392 21.76 31.36 13.39
CA GLN A 392 21.34 30.17 14.13
C GLN A 392 19.88 30.29 14.60
N ALA A 393 19.51 31.42 15.22
CA ALA A 393 18.16 31.63 15.73
C ALA A 393 17.09 31.59 14.63
N HIS A 394 17.39 32.11 13.44
CA HIS A 394 16.48 32.03 12.29
C HIS A 394 16.29 30.59 11.81
N GLN A 395 17.38 29.82 11.71
CA GLN A 395 17.31 28.40 11.33
C GLN A 395 16.56 27.57 12.37
N GLU A 396 16.78 27.81 13.67
CA GLU A 396 16.08 27.13 14.76
C GLU A 396 14.58 27.43 14.75
N GLN A 397 14.20 28.69 14.48
CA GLN A 397 12.79 29.06 14.35
C GLN A 397 12.14 28.39 13.15
N LEU A 398 12.79 28.41 11.98
CA LEU A 398 12.28 27.77 10.78
C LEU A 398 12.17 26.24 10.93
N ALA A 399 13.16 25.60 11.55
CA ALA A 399 13.11 24.18 11.87
C ALA A 399 11.92 23.86 12.80
N THR A 400 11.72 24.66 13.85
CA THR A 400 10.57 24.51 14.76
C THR A 400 9.24 24.64 14.03
N GLU A 401 9.08 25.69 13.23
CA GLU A 401 7.82 26.01 12.55
C GLU A 401 7.50 25.05 11.40
N THR A 402 8.51 24.43 10.80
CA THR A 402 8.32 23.34 9.81
C THR A 402 8.14 21.97 10.46
N GLY A 403 8.22 21.87 11.80
CA GLY A 403 8.06 20.60 12.53
C GLY A 403 9.32 19.72 12.51
N THR A 404 10.47 20.28 12.15
CA THR A 404 11.79 19.62 12.14
C THR A 404 12.39 19.69 13.54
N VAL A 405 11.81 18.90 14.45
CA VAL A 405 12.17 18.83 15.87
C VAL A 405 12.42 17.38 16.32
N ASP A 406 13.23 17.21 17.36
CA ASP A 406 13.39 15.92 18.03
C ASP A 406 12.18 15.56 18.91
N ALA A 407 12.21 14.37 19.53
CA ALA A 407 11.15 13.90 20.42
C ALA A 407 10.91 14.80 21.66
N SER A 408 11.84 15.69 22.01
CA SER A 408 11.68 16.68 23.09
C SER A 408 11.09 18.01 22.61
N GLY A 409 10.92 18.18 21.29
CA GLY A 409 10.50 19.42 20.66
C GLY A 409 11.64 20.41 20.41
N ALA A 410 12.91 19.98 20.56
CA ALA A 410 14.05 20.82 20.25
C ALA A 410 14.30 20.85 18.73
N PRO A 411 14.60 22.03 18.13
CA PRO A 411 14.83 22.14 16.69
C PRO A 411 16.06 21.34 16.26
N LEU A 412 15.93 20.64 15.14
CA LEU A 412 17.04 19.95 14.50
C LEU A 412 17.84 20.95 13.66
N VAL A 413 18.85 21.57 14.29
CA VAL A 413 19.87 22.40 13.62
C VAL A 413 21.27 21.89 13.97
N SER A 414 22.08 21.63 12.94
CA SER A 414 23.47 21.23 13.10
C SER A 414 24.37 22.46 13.19
N PHE A 415 25.40 22.40 14.04
CA PHE A 415 26.41 23.43 14.18
C PHE A 415 27.76 22.91 13.68
N SER A 416 28.42 23.68 12.81
CA SER A 416 29.80 23.41 12.38
C SER A 416 30.64 24.69 12.38
N SER A 417 31.81 24.66 13.02
CA SER A 417 32.70 25.84 13.08
C SER A 417 33.55 26.04 11.81
N ASP A 418 33.67 25.02 10.96
CA ASP A 418 34.53 25.05 9.77
C ASP A 418 33.85 24.50 8.51
N GLY A 419 32.55 24.22 8.58
CA GLY A 419 31.79 23.60 7.50
C GLY A 419 32.02 22.11 7.35
N SER A 420 32.83 21.47 8.21
CA SER A 420 32.84 20.00 8.27
C SER A 420 31.51 19.56 8.86
N VAL A 421 30.61 19.12 7.99
CA VAL A 421 29.33 18.54 8.38
C VAL A 421 29.49 17.03 8.43
N SER A 422 28.93 16.38 9.43
CA SER A 422 29.28 14.99 9.75
C SER A 422 28.03 14.10 9.86
N ALA A 423 28.20 12.91 10.42
CA ALA A 423 27.12 12.00 10.78
C ALA A 423 25.95 12.71 11.50
N ASP A 424 26.16 13.86 12.15
CA ASP A 424 25.10 14.67 12.75
C ASP A 424 23.93 14.96 11.78
N ILE A 425 24.18 15.27 10.50
CA ILE A 425 23.09 15.50 9.53
C ILE A 425 22.36 14.18 9.22
N VAL A 426 23.10 13.09 9.10
CA VAL A 426 22.52 11.75 8.89
C VAL A 426 21.67 11.35 10.10
N ASP A 427 22.19 11.56 11.31
CA ASP A 427 21.52 11.29 12.56
C ASP A 427 20.29 12.18 12.74
N MET A 428 20.33 13.44 12.29
CA MET A 428 19.18 14.34 12.30
C MET A 428 18.11 13.95 11.28
N ILE A 429 18.50 13.46 10.10
CA ILE A 429 17.54 12.93 9.12
C ILE A 429 16.97 11.60 9.60
N GLY A 430 17.79 10.74 10.20
CA GLY A 430 17.33 9.59 10.96
C GLY A 430 16.42 10.00 12.12
N THR A 431 16.69 11.14 12.78
CA THR A 431 15.83 11.68 13.83
C THR A 431 14.49 12.15 13.26
N LEU A 432 14.50 12.82 12.11
CA LEU A 432 13.30 13.25 11.41
C LEU A 432 12.46 12.06 10.91
N ALA A 433 13.13 11.01 10.41
CA ALA A 433 12.51 9.80 9.92
C ALA A 433 12.00 8.89 11.06
N SER A 434 12.70 8.84 12.20
CA SER A 434 12.47 7.87 13.27
C SER A 434 11.94 8.45 14.59
N PHE A 435 11.93 9.78 14.80
CA PHE A 435 11.56 10.38 16.10
C PHE A 435 10.64 11.59 16.02
N THR A 436 10.40 12.20 14.86
CA THR A 436 9.42 13.28 14.75
C THR A 436 8.01 12.68 14.71
N PRO A 437 7.14 12.97 15.70
CA PRO A 437 5.77 12.45 15.70
C PRO A 437 5.01 12.93 14.47
N GLN A 438 4.18 12.06 13.89
CA GLN A 438 3.43 12.37 12.68
C GLN A 438 1.95 12.08 12.86
N ASP A 439 1.10 12.94 12.29
CA ASP A 439 -0.32 12.60 12.15
C ASP A 439 -0.48 11.64 10.98
N VAL A 440 -0.96 10.42 11.24
CA VAL A 440 -1.07 9.34 10.25
C VAL A 440 -2.53 9.14 9.87
N SER A 441 -2.81 9.37 8.59
CA SER A 441 -4.13 9.21 7.95
C SER A 441 -4.03 8.28 6.76
N THR A 442 -5.13 8.04 6.04
CA THR A 442 -5.14 7.14 4.87
C THR A 442 -5.63 7.83 3.60
N THR A 443 -5.20 7.32 2.46
CA THR A 443 -5.69 7.69 1.13
C THR A 443 -5.86 6.45 0.26
N THR A 444 -6.67 6.55 -0.80
CA THR A 444 -6.93 5.47 -1.74
C THR A 444 -6.61 5.88 -3.17
N GLU A 445 -5.97 5.00 -3.90
CA GLU A 445 -5.66 5.13 -5.32
C GLU A 445 -6.32 3.99 -6.09
N ASP A 446 -6.86 4.33 -7.27
CA ASP A 446 -7.42 3.36 -8.18
C ASP A 446 -6.27 2.63 -8.88
N GLY A 447 -6.40 1.32 -9.06
CA GLY A 447 -5.41 0.53 -9.76
C GLY A 447 -5.35 0.90 -11.25
N PRO A 448 -4.35 0.38 -12.00
CA PRO A 448 -4.37 0.52 -13.45
C PRO A 448 -5.70 -0.01 -13.98
N ALA A 449 -6.31 0.73 -14.92
CA ALA A 449 -7.58 0.45 -15.60
C ALA A 449 -7.57 -0.83 -16.47
N ALA A 450 -6.85 -1.85 -16.03
CA ALA A 450 -6.86 -3.21 -16.54
C ALA A 450 -8.01 -4.03 -15.92
N ASP A 451 -8.85 -3.43 -15.09
CA ASP A 451 -10.19 -3.97 -14.89
C ASP A 451 -10.95 -3.77 -16.23
N ALA A 452 -11.36 -4.86 -16.88
CA ALA A 452 -11.97 -4.83 -18.22
C ALA A 452 -13.26 -3.99 -18.31
N TYR A 453 -13.71 -3.44 -17.19
CA TYR A 453 -15.01 -2.84 -16.95
C TYR A 453 -14.96 -1.30 -16.81
N GLY A 454 -13.78 -0.70 -16.61
CA GLY A 454 -13.62 0.75 -16.45
C GLY A 454 -14.33 1.30 -15.21
N PHE A 455 -14.30 0.53 -14.12
CA PHE A 455 -14.93 0.83 -12.85
C PHE A 455 -13.87 1.23 -11.82
N ASP A 456 -14.14 2.31 -11.08
CA ASP A 456 -13.22 2.81 -10.06
C ASP A 456 -13.25 1.91 -8.82
N ALA A 457 -12.19 1.12 -8.61
CA ALA A 457 -12.12 0.12 -7.56
C ALA A 457 -12.22 0.72 -6.15
N ARG A 458 -11.90 2.01 -5.99
CA ARG A 458 -12.02 2.70 -4.70
C ARG A 458 -13.46 2.78 -4.21
N LEU A 459 -14.45 2.63 -5.10
CA LEU A 459 -15.86 2.64 -4.74
C LEU A 459 -16.25 1.45 -3.85
N PHE A 460 -15.50 0.35 -3.86
CA PHE A 460 -15.71 -0.77 -2.94
C PHE A 460 -15.26 -0.45 -1.51
N ILE A 461 -14.33 0.48 -1.31
CA ILE A 461 -13.78 0.86 -0.01
C ILE A 461 -14.69 1.94 0.61
N LYS A 462 -15.57 1.55 1.53
CA LYS A 462 -16.58 2.46 2.12
C LYS A 462 -16.07 3.24 3.33
N ALA A 463 -15.12 2.68 4.09
CA ALA A 463 -14.49 3.36 5.23
C ALA A 463 -13.12 2.76 5.55
N ILE A 464 -12.20 3.58 6.07
CA ILE A 464 -10.92 3.15 6.64
C ILE A 464 -10.81 3.84 8.00
N THR A 465 -10.87 3.06 9.08
CA THR A 465 -11.02 3.60 10.44
C THR A 465 -9.83 3.19 11.31
N PRO A 466 -9.12 4.12 11.99
CA PRO A 466 -8.13 3.79 13.01
C PRO A 466 -8.67 2.85 14.09
N VAL A 467 -7.92 1.79 14.44
CA VAL A 467 -8.33 0.81 15.46
C VAL A 467 -7.31 0.69 16.58
N SER A 468 -6.05 0.45 16.24
CA SER A 468 -5.01 0.17 17.21
C SER A 468 -3.63 0.49 16.65
N ALA A 469 -2.64 0.55 17.52
CA ALA A 469 -1.25 0.69 17.13
C ALA A 469 -0.37 -0.21 18.00
N PHE A 470 0.80 -0.58 17.48
CA PHE A 470 1.83 -1.33 18.22
C PHE A 470 3.19 -0.62 18.11
N PRO A 471 3.81 -0.22 19.23
CA PRO A 471 3.32 -0.39 20.59
C PRO A 471 2.08 0.50 20.88
N ALA A 472 1.26 0.10 21.86
CA ALA A 472 -0.02 0.76 22.15
C ALA A 472 0.11 2.21 22.66
N ASP A 473 1.30 2.58 23.14
CA ASP A 473 1.69 3.94 23.55
C ASP A 473 2.44 4.70 22.45
N GLY A 474 2.50 4.15 21.23
CA GLY A 474 3.15 4.75 20.08
C GLY A 474 2.41 5.93 19.45
N PHE A 475 1.31 6.41 20.04
CA PHE A 475 0.55 7.57 19.55
C PHE A 475 -0.18 8.29 20.71
N ASP A 476 -0.53 9.57 20.52
CA ASP A 476 -1.17 10.36 21.59
C ASP A 476 -2.68 10.13 21.68
N ARG A 477 -3.35 10.12 20.53
CA ARG A 477 -4.81 9.93 20.39
C ARG A 477 -5.16 9.54 18.96
N MET A 478 -6.36 9.01 18.74
CA MET A 478 -6.93 8.79 17.41
C MET A 478 -8.38 9.25 17.33
N ASP A 479 -8.85 9.56 16.13
CA ASP A 479 -10.26 9.72 15.79
C ASP A 479 -10.66 8.72 14.68
N ASP A 480 -11.84 8.90 14.07
CA ASP A 480 -12.36 7.98 13.05
C ASP A 480 -11.57 8.02 11.72
N THR A 481 -10.55 8.89 11.59
CA THR A 481 -9.79 9.10 10.36
C THR A 481 -8.28 9.09 10.55
N THR A 482 -7.80 9.54 11.71
CA THR A 482 -6.39 9.91 11.90
C THR A 482 -5.86 9.45 13.25
N PHE A 483 -4.67 8.87 13.25
CA PHE A 483 -3.84 8.77 14.45
C PHE A 483 -3.01 10.04 14.59
N TYR A 484 -3.02 10.67 15.77
CA TYR A 484 -2.30 11.91 16.01
C TYR A 484 -1.00 11.66 16.77
N HIS A 485 0.06 12.34 16.33
CA HIS A 485 1.40 12.27 16.91
C HIS A 485 1.91 10.82 17.08
N VAL A 486 1.81 10.02 16.02
CA VAL A 486 2.37 8.67 15.98
C VAL A 486 3.88 8.77 16.01
N GLN A 487 4.49 8.06 16.96
CA GLN A 487 5.93 7.90 17.06
C GLN A 487 6.39 6.95 15.94
N PRO A 488 7.38 7.32 15.12
CA PRO A 488 7.83 6.44 14.04
C PRO A 488 8.32 5.07 14.54
N GLY A 489 8.15 4.04 13.72
CA GLY A 489 8.33 2.63 14.12
C GLY A 489 7.16 2.06 14.92
N THR A 490 6.04 2.80 14.99
CA THR A 490 4.76 2.30 15.50
C THR A 490 3.95 1.75 14.33
N ASP A 491 3.60 0.48 14.37
CA ASP A 491 2.67 -0.09 13.41
C ASP A 491 1.26 0.42 13.71
N VAL A 492 0.54 0.90 12.71
CA VAL A 492 -0.85 1.37 12.86
C VAL A 492 -1.80 0.45 12.11
N THR A 493 -2.88 0.06 12.78
CA THR A 493 -3.91 -0.82 12.23
C THR A 493 -5.19 -0.03 11.96
N PHE A 494 -5.70 -0.18 10.75
CA PHE A 494 -6.98 0.37 10.32
C PHE A 494 -7.94 -0.77 9.96
N ASP A 495 -9.20 -0.66 10.38
CA ASP A 495 -10.28 -1.48 9.86
C ASP A 495 -10.77 -0.88 8.54
N VAL A 496 -10.67 -1.67 7.47
CA VAL A 496 -11.18 -1.30 6.16
C VAL A 496 -12.51 -2.00 5.92
N ARG A 497 -13.55 -1.20 5.71
CA ARG A 497 -14.89 -1.68 5.35
C ARG A 497 -15.05 -1.71 3.84
N PHE A 498 -15.30 -2.90 3.32
CA PHE A 498 -15.59 -3.18 1.93
C PHE A 498 -17.07 -3.49 1.73
N GLU A 499 -17.66 -3.01 0.64
CA GLU A 499 -19.06 -3.27 0.30
C GLU A 499 -19.28 -3.12 -1.20
N ASN A 500 -19.95 -4.08 -1.83
CA ASN A 500 -20.33 -4.01 -3.23
C ASN A 500 -21.84 -3.74 -3.38
N THR A 501 -22.19 -2.48 -3.64
CA THR A 501 -23.57 -2.05 -3.94
C THR A 501 -23.73 -1.57 -5.37
N ASP A 502 -22.65 -1.51 -6.13
CA ASP A 502 -22.54 -0.69 -7.34
C ASP A 502 -22.10 -1.50 -8.56
N PHE A 503 -21.45 -2.66 -8.37
CA PHE A 503 -20.97 -3.52 -9.46
C PHE A 503 -21.68 -4.88 -9.43
N PRO A 504 -22.67 -5.11 -10.32
CA PRO A 504 -23.36 -6.39 -10.40
C PRO A 504 -22.41 -7.49 -10.93
N PRO A 505 -22.70 -8.76 -10.60
CA PRO A 505 -21.94 -9.91 -11.07
C PRO A 505 -21.90 -9.95 -12.61
N GLN A 506 -20.87 -10.62 -13.12
CA GLN A 506 -20.65 -10.82 -14.55
C GLN A 506 -20.65 -12.32 -14.85
N ALA A 507 -20.59 -12.69 -16.13
CA ALA A 507 -20.52 -14.11 -16.54
C ALA A 507 -19.24 -14.82 -16.07
N SER A 508 -18.23 -14.07 -15.64
CA SER A 508 -17.01 -14.58 -15.04
C SER A 508 -16.59 -13.63 -13.91
N ALA A 509 -15.77 -14.10 -12.97
CA ALA A 509 -15.26 -13.25 -11.91
C ALA A 509 -14.58 -11.97 -12.45
N ALA A 510 -14.87 -10.85 -11.81
CA ALA A 510 -14.29 -9.55 -12.10
C ALA A 510 -13.27 -9.18 -11.03
N VAL A 511 -12.02 -8.93 -11.45
CA VAL A 511 -10.93 -8.57 -10.56
C VAL A 511 -10.63 -7.08 -10.68
N PHE A 512 -10.53 -6.42 -9.53
CA PHE A 512 -10.22 -5.00 -9.39
C PHE A 512 -9.01 -4.80 -8.51
N GLU A 513 -8.18 -3.82 -8.84
CA GLU A 513 -7.03 -3.43 -8.02
C GLU A 513 -7.25 -2.03 -7.45
N ALA A 514 -6.96 -1.85 -6.17
CA ALA A 514 -6.86 -0.55 -5.52
C ALA A 514 -5.60 -0.51 -4.65
N THR A 515 -5.15 0.68 -4.27
CA THR A 515 -4.07 0.85 -3.28
C THR A 515 -4.58 1.68 -2.11
N ILE A 516 -4.33 1.19 -0.90
CA ILE A 516 -4.53 1.96 0.34
C ILE A 516 -3.16 2.37 0.83
N ALA A 517 -2.96 3.67 1.06
CA ALA A 517 -1.70 4.20 1.56
C ALA A 517 -1.91 4.97 2.86
N VAL A 518 -0.96 4.85 3.78
CA VAL A 518 -0.89 5.69 4.98
C VAL A 518 -0.03 6.92 4.69
N ILE A 519 -0.55 8.08 5.09
CA ILE A 519 0.03 9.39 4.84
C ILE A 519 0.38 10.05 6.16
N GLY A 520 1.67 10.34 6.37
CA GLY A 520 2.22 11.10 7.46
C GLY A 520 2.14 12.61 7.22
N ASN A 521 1.60 13.33 8.18
CA ASN A 521 1.41 14.80 8.18
C ASN A 521 0.74 15.34 6.91
N GLY A 522 -0.11 14.53 6.27
CA GLY A 522 -0.86 14.88 5.06
C GLY A 522 -0.04 14.92 3.76
N VAL A 523 1.25 14.55 3.78
CA VAL A 523 2.12 14.65 2.59
C VAL A 523 2.92 13.38 2.32
N ALA A 524 3.58 12.81 3.33
CA ALA A 524 4.53 11.72 3.13
C ALA A 524 3.81 10.37 3.09
N ARG A 525 3.96 9.61 2.01
CA ARG A 525 3.54 8.21 1.97
C ARG A 525 4.51 7.41 2.84
N LEU A 526 3.99 6.84 3.93
CA LEU A 526 4.79 6.05 4.88
C LEU A 526 4.83 4.58 4.46
N ASP A 527 3.68 4.02 4.11
CA ASP A 527 3.52 2.64 3.65
C ASP A 527 2.26 2.54 2.77
N SER A 528 2.16 1.47 1.99
CA SER A 528 1.00 1.20 1.16
C SER A 528 0.77 -0.30 0.99
N ARG A 529 -0.50 -0.67 0.80
CA ARG A 529 -0.93 -2.04 0.52
C ARG A 529 -1.77 -2.05 -0.74
N LYS A 530 -1.43 -2.95 -1.65
CA LYS A 530 -2.30 -3.30 -2.77
C LYS A 530 -3.49 -4.09 -2.21
N VAL A 531 -4.68 -3.76 -2.70
CA VAL A 531 -5.93 -4.44 -2.38
C VAL A 531 -6.50 -5.01 -3.67
N ILE A 532 -6.63 -6.33 -3.72
CA ILE A 532 -7.27 -7.05 -4.81
C ILE A 532 -8.71 -7.32 -4.37
N ILE A 533 -9.67 -6.90 -5.20
CA ILE A 533 -11.10 -7.05 -4.94
C ILE A 533 -11.68 -7.92 -6.03
N ILE A 534 -12.32 -9.01 -5.65
CA ILE A 534 -12.91 -9.95 -6.59
C ILE A 534 -14.43 -9.86 -6.44
N VAL A 535 -15.13 -9.53 -7.52
CA VAL A 535 -16.57 -9.70 -7.60
C VAL A 535 -16.81 -11.02 -8.33
N PRO A 536 -17.36 -12.03 -7.64
CA PRO A 536 -17.59 -13.33 -8.25
C PRO A 536 -18.74 -13.27 -9.29
N PRO A 537 -18.92 -14.32 -10.11
CA PRO A 537 -20.02 -14.43 -11.06
C PRO A 537 -21.40 -14.52 -10.38
N ASP A 538 -22.48 -14.68 -11.14
CA ASP A 538 -23.84 -14.87 -10.57
C ASP A 538 -23.90 -16.24 -9.83
N GLY A 539 -24.22 -16.26 -8.52
CA GLY A 539 -24.30 -17.45 -7.64
C GLY A 539 -24.55 -17.07 -6.15
N ASP A 540 -25.11 -17.97 -5.31
CA ASP A 540 -25.48 -17.71 -3.90
C ASP A 540 -24.37 -18.21 -2.91
N TRP A 541 -23.38 -17.36 -2.62
CA TRP A 541 -22.13 -17.69 -1.89
C TRP A 541 -22.24 -18.13 -0.40
N VAL A 542 -21.40 -19.09 0.03
CA VAL A 542 -21.18 -19.45 1.46
C VAL A 542 -19.75 -19.09 1.92
N TRP A 543 -19.61 -18.51 3.12
CA TRP A 543 -18.33 -18.11 3.72
C TRP A 543 -17.59 -19.29 4.39
N ILE A 544 -16.30 -19.47 4.08
CA ILE A 544 -15.35 -20.20 4.93
C ILE A 544 -14.54 -19.16 5.72
N GLY A 545 -14.68 -19.18 7.05
CA GLY A 545 -14.20 -18.13 7.95
C GLY A 545 -12.82 -18.34 8.56
#